data_AF-F4WUA6-F1
#
_entry.id   AF-F4WUA6-F1
#
_cell.length_a   1.000
_cell.length_b   1.000
_cell.length_c   1.000
_cell.angle_alpha   90.00
_cell.angle_beta   90.00
_cell.angle_gamma   90.00
#
_symmetry.space_group_name_H-M   'P 1'
#
loop_
_entity.id
_entity.type
_entity.pdbx_description
1 polymer ?
#
loop_
_entity_poly.entity_id
_entity_poly.type
_entity_poly.pdbx_seq_one_letter_code
_entity_poly.pdbx_strand_id
1 'polypeptide(L)'
;MVKLQAEFMERDPYYLKTEEALKTICLKLSMCDTYLRAIPDNSTFSIEIQTYETAYVTLSENPKCEDFPWIIKDDAVEMINKNLLPLKDIKTDCLNLQLYVIEDTANKI
;
A
#
# COMPACT_ATOMS: atom_id res chain seq x y z
N MET A 1 -42.83 18.00 -7.43
CA MET A 1 -42.09 16.93 -8.14
C MET A 1 -40.63 17.35 -8.16
N VAL A 2 -39.82 16.86 -7.23
CA VAL A 2 -38.41 17.27 -7.07
C VAL A 2 -37.54 16.24 -7.77
N LYS A 3 -36.85 16.65 -8.84
CA LYS A 3 -35.81 15.82 -9.47
C LYS A 3 -34.54 15.92 -8.63
N LEU A 4 -34.35 14.98 -7.70
CA LEU A 4 -33.05 14.68 -7.13
C LEU A 4 -32.30 13.77 -8.11
N GLN A 5 -31.85 14.34 -9.23
CA GLN A 5 -30.75 13.73 -9.97
C GLN A 5 -29.48 14.16 -9.23
N ALA A 6 -29.06 13.36 -8.25
CA ALA A 6 -27.69 13.45 -7.78
C ALA A 6 -26.81 13.22 -9.00
N GLU A 7 -26.14 14.29 -9.46
CA GLU A 7 -25.15 14.24 -10.51
C GLU A 7 -24.03 13.31 -10.03
N PHE A 8 -24.14 12.02 -10.34
CA PHE A 8 -22.97 11.15 -10.53
C PHE A 8 -22.28 11.62 -11.82
N MET A 9 -21.79 12.86 -11.82
CA MET A 9 -20.85 13.30 -12.82
C MET A 9 -19.61 12.46 -12.58
N GLU A 10 -19.36 11.52 -13.50
CA GLU A 10 -18.17 10.69 -13.50
C GLU A 10 -16.96 11.63 -13.52
N ARG A 11 -16.32 11.77 -12.35
CA ARG A 11 -15.18 12.64 -12.19
C ARG A 11 -13.96 11.81 -12.58
N ASP A 12 -13.39 12.12 -13.74
CA ASP A 12 -12.30 11.38 -14.40
C ASP A 12 -12.72 10.07 -15.12
N PRO A 13 -13.58 10.14 -16.17
CA PRO A 13 -14.06 8.96 -16.90
C PRO A 13 -12.95 8.18 -17.62
N TYR A 14 -11.78 8.80 -17.81
CA TYR A 14 -10.63 8.18 -18.45
C TYR A 14 -9.50 7.86 -17.45
N TYR A 15 -9.71 8.07 -16.15
CA TYR A 15 -8.74 7.84 -15.08
C TYR A 15 -7.38 8.54 -15.27
N LEU A 16 -7.32 9.61 -16.07
CA LEU A 16 -6.06 10.28 -16.44
C LEU A 16 -5.39 10.91 -15.22
N LYS A 17 -6.17 11.50 -14.33
CA LYS A 17 -5.64 12.10 -13.09
C LYS A 17 -5.10 11.01 -12.16
N THR A 18 -5.79 9.88 -12.11
CA THR A 18 -5.37 8.73 -11.32
C THR A 18 -4.09 8.12 -11.88
N GLU A 19 -3.98 7.98 -13.20
CA GLU A 19 -2.77 7.53 -13.87
C GLU A 19 -1.58 8.46 -13.61
N GLU A 20 -1.75 9.78 -13.75
CA GLU A 20 -0.70 10.76 -13.42
C GLU A 20 -0.29 10.70 -11.94
N ALA A 21 -1.25 10.52 -11.04
CA ALA A 21 -0.96 10.39 -9.62
C ALA A 21 -0.14 9.13 -9.33
N LEU A 22 -0.50 7.99 -9.94
CA LEU A 22 0.26 6.74 -9.82
C LEU A 22 1.66 6.85 -10.44
N LYS A 23 1.83 7.52 -11.58
CA LYS A 23 3.16 7.85 -12.15
C LYS A 23 4.02 8.61 -11.15
N THR A 24 3.42 9.55 -10.41
CA THR A 24 4.12 10.29 -9.35
C THR A 24 4.59 9.38 -8.21
N ILE A 25 3.81 8.35 -7.84
CA ILE A 25 4.26 7.34 -6.87
C ILE A 25 5.48 6.59 -7.39
N CYS A 26 5.46 6.13 -8.65
CA CYS A 26 6.60 5.43 -9.24
C CYS A 26 7.88 6.29 -9.17
N LEU A 27 7.79 7.58 -9.51
CA LEU A 27 8.91 8.51 -9.39
C LEU A 27 9.40 8.67 -7.94
N LYS A 28 8.49 8.72 -6.97
CA LYS A 28 8.84 8.85 -5.55
C LYS A 28 9.55 7.60 -5.02
N LEU A 29 9.12 6.41 -5.46
CA LEU A 29 9.76 5.12 -5.17
C LEU A 29 11.14 5.03 -5.83
N SER A 30 11.29 5.45 -7.08
CA SER A 30 12.60 5.43 -7.77
C SER A 30 13.66 6.34 -7.14
N MET A 31 13.25 7.32 -6.33
CA MET A 31 14.16 8.24 -5.65
C MET A 31 14.22 8.00 -4.13
N CYS A 32 13.54 6.98 -3.59
CA CYS A 32 13.46 6.82 -2.14
C CYS A 32 14.75 6.35 -1.48
N ASP A 33 15.61 5.69 -2.24
CA ASP A 33 16.97 5.33 -1.84
C ASP A 33 17.81 6.54 -1.41
N THR A 34 17.57 7.73 -1.97
CA THR A 34 18.35 8.94 -1.68
C THR A 34 18.16 9.49 -0.25
N TYR A 35 17.08 9.11 0.43
CA TYR A 35 16.75 9.60 1.79
C TYR A 35 16.40 8.49 2.78
N LEU A 36 16.38 7.22 2.34
CA LEU A 36 16.25 6.05 3.20
C LEU A 36 17.62 5.52 3.59
N ARG A 37 17.70 4.84 4.73
CA ARG A 37 18.94 4.18 5.14
C ARG A 37 19.22 2.95 4.29
N ALA A 38 20.50 2.66 4.11
CA ALA A 38 20.94 1.45 3.42
C ALA A 38 20.41 0.20 4.15
N ILE A 39 19.94 -0.76 3.38
CA ILE A 39 19.43 -2.04 3.88
C ILE A 39 20.63 -2.99 4.05
N PRO A 40 20.69 -3.81 5.11
CA PRO A 40 21.77 -4.79 5.30
C PRO A 40 21.90 -5.78 4.14
N ASP A 41 23.12 -6.25 3.91
CA ASP A 41 23.39 -7.31 2.94
C ASP A 41 22.60 -8.58 3.28
N ASN A 42 22.19 -9.34 2.25
CA ASN A 42 21.38 -10.56 2.35
C ASN A 42 19.98 -10.35 2.95
N SER A 43 19.44 -9.13 2.87
CA SER A 43 18.05 -8.89 3.24
C SER A 43 17.08 -9.61 2.30
N THR A 44 15.97 -10.08 2.87
CA THR A 44 14.84 -10.68 2.14
C THR A 44 13.59 -9.83 2.34
N PHE A 45 12.53 -10.12 1.60
CA PHE A 45 11.25 -9.41 1.76
C PHE A 45 10.09 -10.40 1.85
N SER A 46 9.01 -9.95 2.47
CA SER A 46 7.70 -10.60 2.45
C SER A 46 6.62 -9.54 2.16
N ILE A 47 5.43 -9.99 1.76
CA ILE A 47 4.29 -9.11 1.51
C ILE A 47 3.21 -9.45 2.53
N GLU A 48 2.77 -8.45 3.27
CA GLU A 48 1.71 -8.56 4.26
C GLU A 48 0.49 -7.80 3.80
N ILE A 49 -0.70 -8.38 3.98
CA ILE A 49 -1.97 -7.74 3.64
C ILE A 49 -2.81 -7.66 4.90
N GLN A 50 -3.05 -6.44 5.37
CA GLN A 50 -4.00 -6.20 6.44
C GLN A 50 -5.42 -6.21 5.89
N THR A 51 -6.23 -7.17 6.34
CA THR A 51 -7.62 -7.33 5.92
C THR A 51 -8.53 -7.43 7.14
N TYR A 52 -9.83 -7.22 6.93
CA TYR A 52 -10.84 -7.60 7.92
C TYR A 52 -11.12 -9.11 7.81
N GLU A 53 -11.62 -9.73 8.89
CA GLU A 53 -11.80 -11.20 9.01
C GLU A 53 -12.49 -11.85 7.80
N THR A 54 -13.50 -11.19 7.22
CA THR A 54 -14.26 -11.68 6.08
C THR A 54 -13.44 -11.82 4.78
N ALA A 55 -12.42 -10.98 4.60
CA ALA A 55 -11.57 -10.99 3.42
C ALA A 55 -10.46 -12.05 3.51
N TYR A 56 -10.02 -12.43 4.72
CA TYR A 56 -9.14 -13.59 4.91
C TYR A 56 -9.81 -14.89 4.45
N VAL A 57 -11.08 -15.10 4.84
CA VAL A 57 -11.86 -16.28 4.39
C VAL A 57 -11.93 -16.33 2.87
N THR A 58 -12.27 -15.21 2.24
CA THR A 58 -12.32 -15.09 0.78
C THR A 58 -10.97 -15.40 0.10
N LEU A 59 -9.86 -14.98 0.69
CA LEU A 59 -8.52 -15.28 0.17
C LEU A 59 -8.16 -16.76 0.32
N SER A 60 -8.55 -17.38 1.43
CA SER A 60 -8.31 -18.80 1.69
C SER A 60 -9.13 -19.74 0.80
N GLU A 61 -10.34 -19.31 0.42
CA GLU A 61 -11.25 -20.07 -0.45
C GLU A 61 -11.01 -19.80 -1.94
N ASN A 62 -10.08 -18.90 -2.30
CA ASN A 62 -9.79 -18.56 -3.69
C ASN A 62 -9.02 -19.71 -4.36
N PRO A 63 -9.58 -20.37 -5.39
CA PRO A 63 -8.92 -21.48 -6.08
C PRO A 63 -7.59 -21.07 -6.74
N LYS A 64 -7.41 -19.77 -7.03
CA LYS A 64 -6.16 -19.24 -7.59
C LYS A 64 -5.03 -19.14 -6.57
N CYS A 65 -5.32 -19.36 -5.28
CA CYS A 65 -4.36 -19.32 -4.19
C CYS A 65 -4.03 -20.72 -3.65
N GLU A 66 -4.48 -21.80 -4.31
CA GLU A 66 -4.18 -23.18 -3.88
C GLU A 66 -2.67 -23.48 -3.90
N ASP A 67 -1.97 -23.08 -4.97
CA ASP A 67 -0.52 -23.27 -5.11
C ASP A 67 0.31 -22.20 -4.35
N PHE A 68 -0.35 -21.15 -3.83
CA PHE A 68 0.29 -20.06 -3.09
C PHE A 68 -0.60 -19.61 -1.91
N PRO A 69 -0.63 -20.38 -0.82
CA PRO A 69 -1.55 -20.15 0.29
C PRO A 69 -1.15 -18.93 1.13
N TRP A 70 -2.14 -18.13 1.52
CA TRP A 70 -1.97 -17.06 2.49
C TRP A 70 -2.08 -17.60 3.91
N ILE A 71 -1.14 -17.22 4.77
CA ILE A 71 -1.13 -17.59 6.18
C ILE A 71 -1.39 -16.36 7.05
N ILE A 72 -1.93 -16.58 8.25
CA ILE A 72 -2.01 -15.55 9.27
C ILE A 72 -0.59 -15.31 9.79
N LYS A 73 -0.19 -14.04 9.83
CA LYS A 73 1.12 -13.66 10.36
C LYS A 73 1.21 -14.00 11.84
N ASP A 74 2.29 -14.66 12.23
CA ASP A 74 2.64 -14.90 13.63
C ASP A 74 3.32 -13.63 14.20
N ASP A 75 3.04 -13.30 15.46
CA ASP A 75 3.42 -12.01 16.10
C ASP A 75 4.94 -11.89 16.41
N ALA A 76 5.76 -12.78 15.85
CA ALA A 76 7.12 -13.03 16.32
C ALA A 76 8.16 -11.94 15.96
N VAL A 77 7.85 -11.00 15.05
CA VAL A 77 8.80 -9.97 14.60
C VAL A 77 8.11 -8.60 14.49
N GLU A 78 8.08 -7.87 15.59
CA GLU A 78 7.73 -6.45 15.59
C GLU A 78 8.99 -5.57 15.56
N MET A 79 9.00 -4.57 14.69
CA MET A 79 10.00 -3.51 14.73
C MET A 79 9.84 -2.73 16.04
N ILE A 80 10.89 -2.68 16.86
CA ILE A 80 10.79 -2.10 18.22
C ILE A 80 10.84 -0.56 18.14
N ASN A 81 11.72 0.00 17.32
CA ASN A 81 11.91 1.45 17.21
C ASN A 81 11.52 1.98 15.83
N LYS A 82 10.21 2.03 15.57
CA LYS A 82 9.59 2.47 14.30
C LYS A 82 9.73 3.99 14.10
N ASN A 83 10.34 4.40 12.99
CA ASN A 83 10.24 5.76 12.46
C ASN A 83 9.34 5.75 11.22
N LEU A 84 8.32 6.59 11.20
CA LEU A 84 7.39 6.70 10.08
C LEU A 84 7.82 7.83 9.13
N LEU A 85 8.06 7.48 7.87
CA LEU A 85 8.41 8.41 6.81
C LEU A 85 7.33 8.44 5.72
N PRO A 86 6.54 9.52 5.59
CA PRO A 86 5.59 9.65 4.49
C PRO A 86 6.31 9.80 3.16
N LEU A 87 5.88 9.03 2.14
CA LEU A 87 6.39 9.17 0.77
C LEU A 87 5.46 10.03 -0.07
N LYS A 88 4.18 9.65 -0.15
CA LYS A 88 3.21 10.32 -1.02
C LYS A 88 1.78 10.05 -0.59
N ASP A 89 0.96 11.09 -0.64
CA ASP A 89 -0.49 10.98 -0.59
C ASP A 89 -1.08 11.25 -1.99
N ILE A 90 -2.02 10.39 -2.39
CA ILE A 90 -2.85 10.55 -3.58
C ILE A 90 -4.30 10.62 -3.13
N LYS A 91 -4.99 11.64 -3.62
CA LYS A 91 -6.44 11.74 -3.55
C LYS A 91 -6.97 12.16 -4.91
N THR A 92 -7.50 11.18 -5.63
CA THR A 92 -8.29 11.39 -6.85
C THR A 92 -9.74 11.07 -6.57
N ASP A 93 -10.59 11.27 -7.57
CA ASP A 93 -12.01 11.01 -7.43
C ASP A 93 -12.35 9.51 -7.24
N CYS A 94 -11.48 8.60 -7.70
CA CYS A 94 -11.66 7.15 -7.58
C CYS A 94 -10.66 6.43 -6.67
N LEU A 95 -9.58 7.10 -6.25
CA LEU A 95 -8.53 6.50 -5.42
C LEU A 95 -8.09 7.45 -4.31
N ASN A 96 -8.11 6.95 -3.08
CA ASN A 96 -7.46 7.57 -1.93
C ASN A 96 -6.37 6.62 -1.43
N LEU A 97 -5.10 7.00 -1.59
CA LEU A 97 -3.96 6.15 -1.33
C LEU A 97 -2.87 6.94 -0.60
N GLN A 98 -2.37 6.39 0.50
CA GLN A 98 -1.23 6.93 1.23
C GLN A 98 -0.10 5.92 1.21
N LEU A 99 1.10 6.40 0.89
CA LEU A 99 2.31 5.61 0.82
C LEU A 99 3.31 6.15 1.86
N TYR A 100 3.81 5.28 2.72
CA TYR A 100 4.79 5.58 3.75
C TYR A 100 5.76 4.42 3.93
N VAL A 101 6.91 4.71 4.54
CA VAL A 101 7.92 3.74 4.95
C VAL A 101 7.98 3.74 6.47
N ILE A 102 8.12 2.54 7.05
CA ILE A 102 8.48 2.38 8.46
C ILE A 102 9.92 1.87 8.47
N GLU A 103 10.81 2.61 9.12
CA GLU A 103 12.20 2.19 9.32
C GLU A 103 12.45 1.81 10.77
N ASP A 104 13.34 0.84 11.01
CA ASP A 104 13.83 0.56 12.36
C ASP A 104 15.04 1.47 12.65
N THR A 105 14.92 2.31 13.68
CA THR A 105 16.02 3.17 14.14
C THR A 105 17.03 2.44 15.02
N ALA A 106 16.74 1.20 15.43
CA ALA A 106 17.64 0.37 16.22
C ALA A 106 18.79 -0.24 15.39
N ASN A 107 18.67 -0.31 14.06
CA ASN A 107 19.76 -0.68 13.17
C ASN A 107 20.81 0.44 13.13
N LYS A 108 21.68 0.43 14.15
CA LYS A 108 22.96 1.13 14.14
C LYS A 108 23.88 0.37 13.18
N ILE A 109 24.46 1.11 12.23
CA ILE A 109 25.63 0.66 11.46
C ILE A 109 26.79 0.40 12.44
#